data_AF-A0A7C1UZR3-F1
#
_entry.id   AF-A0A7C1UZR3-F1
#
_cell.length_a   1.000
_cell.length_b   1.000
_cell.length_c   1.000
_cell.angle_alpha   90.00
_cell.angle_beta   90.00
_cell.angle_gamma   90.00
#
_symmetry.space_group_name_H-M   'P 1'
#
loop_
_entity.id
_entity.type
_entity.pdbx_description
1 polymer ?
#
loop_
_entity_poly.entity_id
_entity_poly.type
_entity_poly.pdbx_seq_one_letter_code
_entity_poly.pdbx_strand_id
1 'polypeptide(L)' 'IRLCEDPDDDKFLECAVAGECQAIVSGDKHLLKIKEFQGIKIIKPRDFLDNYL' A
#
# COMPACT_ATOMS: atom_id res chain seq x y z
N ILE A 1 -4.02 16.97 -3.05
CA ILE A 1 -2.91 16.86 -2.08
C ILE A 1 -2.03 15.74 -2.61
N ARG A 2 -0.72 15.96 -2.77
CA ARG A 2 0.19 14.93 -3.30
C ARG A 2 0.46 13.94 -2.17
N LEU A 3 0.07 12.68 -2.34
CA LEU A 3 0.06 11.69 -1.25
C LEU A 3 1.38 10.92 -1.16
N CYS A 4 2.07 10.73 -2.29
CA CYS A 4 3.37 10.08 -2.38
C CYS A 4 4.42 10.98 -3.06
N GLU A 5 5.70 10.67 -2.87
CA GLU A 5 6.81 11.28 -3.63
C GLU A 5 6.67 11.00 -5.13
N ASP A 6 6.12 9.83 -5.48
CA ASP A 6 5.80 9.41 -6.85
C ASP A 6 4.29 9.56 -7.14
N PRO A 7 3.88 10.47 -8.04
CA PRO A 7 2.47 10.65 -8.41
C PRO A 7 1.80 9.40 -8.99
N ASP A 8 2.58 8.48 -9.56
CA ASP A 8 2.02 7.26 -10.16
C ASP A 8 1.48 6.28 -9.10
N ASP A 9 1.94 6.40 -7.86
CA ASP A 9 1.53 5.57 -6.73
C ASP A 9 0.21 6.02 -6.10
N ASP A 10 -0.16 7.29 -6.24
CA ASP A 10 -1.34 7.90 -5.60
C ASP A 10 -2.61 7.12 -5.95
N LYS A 11 -2.74 6.61 -7.18
CA LYS A 11 -3.91 5.82 -7.62
C LYS A 11 -4.10 4.52 -6.84
N PHE A 12 -3.01 3.88 -6.37
CA PHE A 12 -3.10 2.65 -5.58
C PHE A 12 -3.52 2.95 -4.15
N LEU A 13 -2.98 4.04 -3.59
CA LEU A 13 -3.36 4.52 -2.25
C LEU A 13 -4.82 4.96 -2.22
N GLU A 14 -5.26 5.75 -3.19
CA GLU A 14 -6.65 6.20 -3.33
C GLU A 14 -7.61 5.02 -3.52
N CYS A 15 -7.25 4.04 -4.35
CA CYS A 15 -8.04 2.82 -4.53
C CYS A 15 -8.18 2.04 -3.22
N ALA A 16 -7.09 1.89 -2.46
CA ALA A 16 -7.12 1.18 -1.18
C ALA A 16 -7.96 1.90 -0.12
N VAL A 17 -7.91 3.24 -0.08
CA VAL A 17 -8.77 4.05 0.78
C VAL A 17 -10.24 3.92 0.38
N ALA A 18 -10.54 4.07 -0.92
CA ALA A 18 -11.91 3.96 -1.43
C ALA A 18 -12.51 2.55 -1.23
N GLY A 19 -11.66 1.52 -1.27
CA GLY A 19 -12.04 0.13 -1.01
C GLY A 19 -11.97 -0.28 0.47
N GLU A 20 -11.72 0.64 1.39
CA GLU A 20 -11.58 0.37 2.84
C GLU A 20 -10.63 -0.81 3.14
N CYS A 21 -9.55 -0.91 2.37
CA CYS A 21 -8.63 -2.04 2.44
C CYS A 21 -7.79 -1.99 3.71
N GLN A 22 -7.49 -3.15 4.28
CA GLN A 22 -6.59 -3.25 5.44
C GLN A 22 -5.11 -3.29 5.05
N ALA A 23 -4.81 -3.70 3.81
CA ALA A 23 -3.46 -3.75 3.28
C ALA A 23 -3.40 -3.60 1.76
N ILE A 24 -2.30 -3.04 1.26
CA ILE A 24 -1.82 -3.12 -0.12
C ILE A 24 -0.69 -4.14 -0.16
N VAL A 25 -0.80 -5.12 -1.05
CA VAL A 25 0.25 -6.09 -1.30
C VAL A 25 1.00 -5.70 -2.57
N SER A 26 2.29 -5.38 -2.46
CA SER A 26 3.07 -4.92 -3.61
C SER A 26 4.54 -5.35 -3.54
N GLY A 27 5.14 -5.56 -4.71
CA GLY A 27 6.59 -5.70 -4.88
C GLY A 27 7.30 -4.38 -5.21
N ASP A 28 6.54 -3.30 -5.41
CA ASP A 28 7.06 -1.98 -5.79
C ASP A 28 7.82 -1.33 -4.63
N LYS A 29 9.04 -0.85 -4.90
CA LYS A 29 9.92 -0.29 -3.86
C LYS A 29 9.50 1.12 -3.42
N HIS A 30 8.82 1.90 -4.26
CA HIS A 30 8.30 3.21 -3.91
C HIS A 30 7.12 3.05 -2.94
N LEU A 31 6.14 2.21 -3.26
CA LEU A 31 5.04 1.88 -2.35
C LEU A 31 5.54 1.27 -1.02
N LEU A 32 6.47 0.31 -1.09
CA LEU A 32 7.00 -0.35 0.12
C LEU A 32 7.78 0.61 1.05
N LYS A 33 8.28 1.75 0.56
CA LYS A 33 8.91 2.77 1.42
C LYS A 33 7.91 3.51 2.31
N ILE A 34 6.66 3.62 1.87
CA ILE A 34 5.59 4.30 2.60
C ILE A 34 5.24 3.52 3.87
N LYS A 35 5.28 2.17 3.81
CA LYS A 35 4.97 1.20 4.88
C LYS A 35 3.53 1.19 5.36
N GLU A 36 2.94 2.35 5.59
CA GLU A 36 1.57 2.51 6.04
C GLU A 36 1.00 3.85 5.56
N PHE A 37 -0.25 3.81 5.10
CA PHE A 37 -0.96 5.00 4.65
C PHE A 37 -2.39 4.98 5.16
N GLN A 38 -2.77 5.96 5.99
CA GLN A 38 -4.12 6.05 6.59
C GLN A 38 -4.59 4.75 7.28
N GLY A 39 -3.69 4.04 7.97
CA GLY A 39 -3.99 2.76 8.62
C GLY A 39 -3.92 1.54 7.70
N ILE A 40 -3.73 1.75 6.39
CA ILE A 40 -3.58 0.70 5.39
C ILE A 40 -2.11 0.29 5.34
N LYS A 41 -1.81 -0.97 5.66
CA LYS A 41 -0.43 -1.48 5.62
C LYS A 41 0.02 -1.74 4.20
N ILE A 42 1.26 -1.40 3.87
CA ILE A 42 1.84 -1.71 2.56
C ILE A 42 2.93 -2.77 2.78
N ILE A 43 2.65 -3.99 2.33
CA ILE A 43 3.45 -5.18 2.68
C ILE A 43 3.88 -5.95 1.43
N LYS A 44 4.92 -6.77 1.58
CA LYS A 44 5.35 -7.65 0.50
C LYS A 44 4.39 -8.82 0.33
N PRO A 45 4.32 -9.43 -0.87
CA PRO A 45 3.55 -10.64 -1.09
C PRO A 45 3.85 -11.75 -0.08
N ARG A 46 5.12 -11.95 0.26
CA ARG A 46 5.51 -12.96 1.24
C ARG A 46 5.00 -12.66 2.65
N ASP A 47 5.06 -11.41 3.08
CA ASP A 47 4.55 -11.01 4.39
C ASP A 47 3.02 -11.20 4.47
N PHE A 48 2.32 -11.02 3.35
CA PHE A 48 0.90 -11.31 3.27
C PHE A 48 0.64 -12.81 3.43
N LEU A 49 1.35 -13.66 2.70
CA LEU A 49 1.23 -15.12 2.81
C LEU A 49 1.52 -15.60 4.25
N ASP A 50 2.54 -15.05 4.91
CA ASP A 50 2.98 -15.52 6.23
C ASP A 50 2.06 -15.05 7.39
N ASN A 51 1.31 -13.94 7.22
CA ASN A 51 0.54 -13.32 8.31
C ASN A 51 -0.98 -13.28 8.09
N TYR A 52 -1.48 -13.55 6.88
CA TYR A 52 -2.89 -13.39 6.53
C TYR A 52 -3.53 -14.63 5.89
N LEU A 53 -2.75 -15.65 5.56
CA LEU A 53 -3.21 -16.93 4.98
C LEU A 53 -2.70 -18.10 5.81
#